data_AF-A0A0D8XZI6-F1
#
_entry.id   AF-A0A0D8XZI6-F1
#
_cell.length_a   1.000
_cell.length_b   1.000
_cell.length_c   1.000
_cell.angle_alpha   90.00
_cell.angle_beta   90.00
_cell.angle_gamma   90.00
#
_symmetry.space_group_name_H-M   'P 1'
#
loop_
_entity.id
_entity.type
_entity.pdbx_description
1 polymer ?
#
loop_
_entity_poly.entity_id
_entity_poly.type
_entity_poly.pdbx_seq_one_letter_code
_entity_poly.pdbx_strand_id
1 'polypeptide(L)'
;PSGSHQAKKDAVSFDIFHNGQPVEAVVVGTKLTLSFAPLYAIPPEYMSVRECQVEPIDPKYEWEREPLPIIREGCQADLVGLVCPPQHSEFGIKITVESFRYQSTPHVQYSCLIRICPFAPCPPTNCPLVDGCPVSKRLSRSLSLEDIRRALEADPNLASQIGIPPHILTSQPGRSIEHQLLALGGDHTVKRRLVVVNSEDQLRYYVRTGDIP
;
A
#
# COMPACT_ATOMS: atom_id res chain seq x y z
N PRO A 1 7.88 4.12 -39.55
CA PRO A 1 8.05 3.12 -38.48
C PRO A 1 7.73 3.76 -37.11
N SER A 2 6.45 3.78 -36.75
CA SER A 2 5.94 4.30 -35.47
C SER A 2 5.98 3.18 -34.43
N GLY A 3 7.05 3.15 -33.63
CA GLY A 3 7.16 2.26 -32.49
C GLY A 3 6.18 2.67 -31.39
N SER A 4 5.14 1.86 -31.18
CA SER A 4 4.30 1.96 -30.00
C SER A 4 5.14 1.65 -28.75
N HIS A 5 5.48 2.67 -27.96
CA HIS A 5 5.89 2.46 -26.58
C HIS A 5 4.69 1.89 -25.83
N GLN A 6 4.61 0.56 -25.73
CA GLN A 6 3.80 -0.07 -24.70
C GLN A 6 4.35 0.41 -23.36
N ALA A 7 3.58 1.25 -22.67
CA ALA A 7 3.84 1.56 -21.27
C ALA A 7 3.92 0.21 -20.53
N LYS A 8 5.11 -0.13 -20.04
CA LYS A 8 5.25 -1.27 -19.12
C LYS A 8 4.30 -0.98 -17.96
N LYS A 9 3.32 -1.86 -17.75
CA LYS A 9 2.47 -1.77 -16.56
C LYS A 9 3.38 -1.91 -15.35
N ASP A 10 3.28 -0.98 -14.42
CA ASP A 10 4.08 -1.02 -13.19
C ASP A 10 3.79 -2.32 -12.43
N ALA A 11 4.85 -2.96 -11.92
CA ALA A 11 4.75 -4.24 -11.22
C ALA A 11 3.99 -4.13 -9.89
N VAL A 12 3.94 -2.94 -9.31
CA VAL A 12 3.28 -2.61 -8.06
C VAL A 12 2.52 -1.29 -8.24
N SER A 13 1.22 -1.27 -7.95
CA SER A 13 0.44 -0.05 -7.82
C SER A 13 0.62 0.55 -6.43
N PHE A 14 0.60 1.88 -6.35
CA PHE A 14 0.67 2.63 -5.10
C PHE A 14 -0.41 3.70 -5.04
N ASP A 15 -1.37 3.48 -4.15
CA ASP A 15 -2.51 4.38 -3.91
C ASP A 15 -2.55 4.82 -2.45
N ILE A 16 -3.09 6.02 -2.22
CA ILE A 16 -3.26 6.61 -0.87
C ILE A 16 -4.75 6.74 -0.60
N PHE A 17 -5.19 6.19 0.52
CA PHE A 17 -6.59 6.17 0.91
C PHE A 17 -6.84 6.93 2.21
N HIS A 18 -8.00 7.57 2.30
CA HIS A 18 -8.59 8.05 3.54
C HIS A 18 -10.00 7.47 3.66
N ASN A 19 -10.32 6.83 4.78
CA ASN A 19 -11.61 6.16 5.02
C ASN A 19 -12.06 5.22 3.88
N GLY A 20 -11.10 4.51 3.27
CA GLY A 20 -11.34 3.55 2.18
C GLY A 20 -11.52 4.17 0.79
N GLN A 21 -11.44 5.49 0.65
CA GLN A 21 -11.52 6.18 -0.65
C GLN A 21 -10.14 6.72 -1.06
N PRO A 22 -9.77 6.60 -2.35
CA PRO A 22 -8.52 7.16 -2.84
C PRO A 22 -8.56 8.68 -2.75
N VAL A 23 -7.48 9.29 -2.29
CA VAL A 23 -7.38 10.74 -2.09
C VAL A 23 -6.15 11.32 -2.76
N GLU A 24 -6.31 12.55 -3.26
CA GLU A 24 -5.21 13.34 -3.80
C GLU A 24 -4.87 14.54 -2.92
N ALA A 25 -5.79 14.90 -2.00
CA ALA A 25 -5.60 15.96 -1.03
C ALA A 25 -6.26 15.61 0.31
N VAL A 26 -5.66 16.04 1.42
CA VAL A 26 -6.16 15.85 2.80
C VAL A 26 -5.79 17.02 3.70
N VAL A 27 -6.44 17.12 4.86
CA VAL A 27 -6.05 18.06 5.92
C VAL A 27 -4.92 17.47 6.75
N VAL A 28 -3.98 18.30 7.22
CA VAL A 28 -2.94 17.89 8.18
C VAL A 28 -3.53 17.14 9.38
N GLY A 29 -2.82 16.12 9.88
CA GLY A 29 -3.31 15.23 10.94
C GLY A 29 -4.30 14.14 10.49
N THR A 30 -4.66 14.10 9.21
CA THR A 30 -5.54 13.05 8.67
C THR A 30 -4.84 11.70 8.67
N LYS A 31 -5.51 10.67 9.18
CA LYS A 31 -5.05 9.28 9.09
C LYS A 31 -5.25 8.72 7.68
N LEU A 32 -4.15 8.27 7.08
CA LEU A 32 -4.07 7.73 5.73
C LEU A 32 -3.69 6.25 5.75
N THR A 33 -4.04 5.57 4.67
CA THR A 33 -3.55 4.23 4.34
C THR A 33 -2.78 4.30 3.02
N LEU A 34 -1.47 4.08 3.07
CA LEU A 34 -0.65 3.82 1.91
C LEU A 34 -0.85 2.36 1.52
N SER A 35 -1.30 2.08 0.29
CA SER A 35 -1.62 0.74 -0.18
C SER A 35 -0.75 0.37 -1.38
N PHE A 36 -0.09 -0.77 -1.28
CA PHE A 36 0.77 -1.32 -2.32
C PHE A 36 0.19 -2.64 -2.79
N ALA A 37 -0.23 -2.72 -4.05
CA ALA A 37 -0.80 -3.93 -4.63
C ALA A 37 0.03 -4.41 -5.83
N PRO A 38 0.40 -5.70 -5.90
CA PRO A 38 1.12 -6.24 -7.04
C PRO A 38 0.22 -6.33 -8.28
N LEU A 39 0.81 -6.22 -9.47
CA LEU A 39 0.09 -6.30 -10.75
C LEU A 39 -0.64 -7.64 -10.94
N TYR A 40 -0.06 -8.72 -10.42
CA TYR A 40 -0.69 -10.04 -10.37
C TYR A 40 -0.99 -10.37 -8.91
N ALA A 41 -2.10 -11.05 -8.67
CA ALA A 41 -2.47 -11.53 -7.35
C ALA A 41 -1.45 -12.58 -6.86
N ILE A 42 -0.47 -12.11 -6.10
CA ILE A 42 0.51 -12.95 -5.39
C ILE A 42 0.21 -12.90 -3.89
N PRO A 43 0.55 -13.96 -3.13
CA PRO A 43 0.35 -13.96 -1.69
C PRO A 43 1.19 -12.86 -1.03
N PRO A 44 0.65 -12.12 -0.05
CA PRO A 44 1.31 -10.94 0.52
C PRO A 44 2.63 -11.27 1.22
N GLU A 45 2.86 -12.50 1.65
CA GLU A 45 4.13 -12.95 2.23
C GLU A 45 5.32 -12.92 1.26
N TYR A 46 5.07 -12.85 -0.05
CA TYR A 46 6.12 -12.67 -1.06
C TYR A 46 6.43 -11.19 -1.35
N MET A 47 5.80 -10.27 -0.64
CA MET A 47 5.99 -8.84 -0.79
C MET A 47 6.49 -8.26 0.53
N SER A 48 7.32 -7.22 0.49
CA SER A 48 7.71 -6.44 1.67
C SER A 48 7.95 -4.98 1.31
N VAL A 49 7.62 -4.06 2.21
CA VAL A 49 8.07 -2.66 2.09
C VAL A 49 9.43 -2.58 2.79
N ARG A 50 10.46 -2.13 2.08
CA ARG A 50 11.82 -1.99 2.63
C ARG A 50 12.04 -0.59 3.19
N GLU A 51 11.66 0.42 2.42
CA GLU A 51 11.88 1.82 2.76
C GLU A 51 10.70 2.65 2.28
N CYS A 52 10.39 3.72 3.01
CA CYS A 52 9.48 4.76 2.56
C CYS A 52 9.98 6.09 3.10
N GLN A 53 9.92 7.11 2.27
CA GLN A 53 10.23 8.48 2.64
C GLN A 53 9.22 9.45 2.05
N VAL A 54 9.12 10.62 2.67
CA VAL A 54 8.30 11.74 2.20
C VAL A 54 9.23 12.88 1.89
N GLU A 55 9.06 13.51 0.73
CA GLU A 55 9.83 14.68 0.31
C GLU A 55 8.89 15.80 -0.13
N PRO A 56 9.24 17.08 0.10
CA PRO A 56 8.46 18.19 -0.41
C PRO A 56 8.62 18.31 -1.93
N ILE A 57 7.57 18.76 -2.61
CA ILE A 57 7.62 19.13 -4.02
C ILE A 57 7.80 20.65 -4.10
N ASP A 58 8.87 21.05 -4.80
CA ASP A 58 9.26 22.44 -5.02
C ASP A 58 9.30 23.31 -3.74
N PRO A 59 10.05 22.88 -2.70
CA PRO A 59 10.17 23.67 -1.48
C PRO A 59 10.87 25.01 -1.77
N LYS A 60 10.46 26.05 -1.05
CA LYS A 60 11.06 27.39 -1.12
C LYS A 60 12.50 27.41 -0.59
N TYR A 61 12.80 26.58 0.41
CA TYR A 61 14.08 26.57 1.09
C TYR A 61 14.84 25.26 0.85
N GLU A 62 16.15 25.36 0.71
CA GLU A 62 17.01 24.18 0.45
C GLU A 62 17.03 23.19 1.60
N TRP A 63 17.05 23.67 2.84
CA TRP A 63 17.04 22.82 4.05
C TRP A 63 15.78 21.94 4.16
N GLU A 64 14.70 22.31 3.48
CA GLU A 64 13.45 21.56 3.51
C GLU A 64 13.49 20.37 2.55
N ARG A 65 14.42 20.35 1.59
CA ARG A 65 14.55 19.29 0.57
C ARG A 65 14.94 17.92 1.15
N GLU A 66 15.39 17.87 2.40
CA GLU A 66 15.77 16.61 3.04
C GLU A 66 14.55 15.69 3.20
N PRO A 67 14.55 14.49 2.57
CA PRO A 67 13.45 13.56 2.69
C PRO A 67 13.32 13.04 4.12
N LEU A 68 12.10 12.99 4.64
CA LEU A 68 11.82 12.39 5.94
C LEU A 68 11.60 10.87 5.76
N PRO A 69 12.49 10.00 6.28
CA PRO A 69 12.26 8.56 6.28
C PRO A 69 11.13 8.21 7.23
N ILE A 70 10.09 7.55 6.73
CA ILE A 70 8.96 7.05 7.53
C ILE A 70 9.03 5.54 7.76
N ILE A 71 9.65 4.80 6.83
CA ILE A 71 9.98 3.38 6.98
C ILE A 71 11.45 3.17 6.62
N ARG A 72 12.17 2.41 7.45
CA ARG A 72 13.55 1.96 7.19
C ARG A 72 13.68 0.48 7.57
N GLU A 73 14.26 -0.30 6.68
CA GLU A 73 14.42 -1.76 6.83
C GLU A 73 13.10 -2.51 7.13
N GLY A 74 11.97 -1.96 6.69
CA GLY A 74 10.64 -2.49 6.92
C GLY A 74 10.02 -2.15 8.29
N CYS A 75 10.63 -1.27 9.07
CA CYS A 75 10.07 -0.74 10.32
C CYS A 75 9.87 0.77 10.27
N GLN A 76 9.01 1.28 11.17
CA GLN A 76 8.84 2.71 11.39
C GLN A 76 10.18 3.40 11.67
N ALA A 77 10.36 4.58 11.09
CA ALA A 77 11.60 5.36 11.20
C ALA A 77 11.36 6.86 11.42
N ASP A 78 10.10 7.26 11.57
CA ASP A 78 9.67 8.65 11.70
C ASP A 78 10.00 9.26 13.07
N LEU A 79 10.37 8.45 14.06
CA LEU A 79 10.76 8.83 15.43
C LEU A 79 9.69 9.56 16.26
N VAL A 80 8.57 9.95 15.66
CA VAL A 80 7.49 10.73 16.28
C VAL A 80 6.19 9.95 16.45
N GLY A 81 6.08 8.74 15.89
CA GLY A 81 4.92 7.85 16.06
C GLY A 81 3.74 8.16 15.14
N LEU A 82 3.98 8.86 14.03
CA LEU A 82 2.99 9.13 12.99
C LEU A 82 2.76 7.91 12.07
N VAL A 83 3.66 6.92 12.08
CA VAL A 83 3.67 5.82 11.10
C VAL A 83 3.66 4.47 11.81
N CYS A 84 2.81 3.57 11.32
CA CYS A 84 2.78 2.18 11.76
C CYS A 84 3.67 1.29 10.89
N PRO A 85 4.20 0.18 11.45
CA PRO A 85 4.89 -0.83 10.65
C PRO A 85 4.02 -1.35 9.50
N PRO A 86 4.62 -1.74 8.36
CA PRO A 86 3.89 -2.33 7.23
C PRO A 86 3.11 -3.58 7.66
N GLN A 87 1.88 -3.71 7.15
CA GLN A 87 0.99 -4.82 7.46
C GLN A 87 0.51 -5.49 6.18
N HIS A 88 0.48 -6.82 6.19
CA HIS A 88 -0.16 -7.55 5.10
C HIS A 88 -1.67 -7.30 5.10
N SER A 89 -2.22 -7.29 3.90
CA SER A 89 -3.65 -7.19 3.61
C SER A 89 -4.00 -8.24 2.56
N GLU A 90 -5.29 -8.40 2.27
CA GLU A 90 -5.77 -9.33 1.25
C GLU A 90 -5.20 -9.03 -0.16
N PHE A 91 -4.90 -7.75 -0.45
CA PHE A 91 -4.51 -7.29 -1.78
C PHE A 91 -3.04 -6.85 -1.88
N GLY A 92 -2.23 -7.10 -0.85
CA GLY A 92 -0.83 -6.65 -0.80
C GLY A 92 -0.45 -6.11 0.56
N ILE A 93 0.25 -4.98 0.62
CA ILE A 93 0.75 -4.38 1.88
C ILE A 93 0.13 -3.01 2.09
N LYS A 94 -0.21 -2.72 3.35
CA LYS A 94 -0.66 -1.40 3.77
C LYS A 94 0.23 -0.81 4.85
N ILE A 95 0.38 0.50 4.85
CA ILE A 95 0.99 1.30 5.91
C ILE A 95 -0.03 2.32 6.36
N THR A 96 -0.19 2.47 7.67
CA THR A 96 -1.00 3.55 8.25
C THR A 96 -0.08 4.70 8.61
N VAL A 97 -0.41 5.91 8.17
CA VAL A 97 0.36 7.12 8.43
C VAL A 97 -0.55 8.29 8.75
N GLU A 98 -0.16 9.15 9.68
CA GLU A 98 -0.78 10.44 9.89
C GLU A 98 -0.16 11.49 8.95
N SER A 99 -0.99 12.19 8.19
CA SER A 99 -0.52 13.17 7.20
C SER A 99 0.12 14.37 7.89
N PHE A 100 1.26 14.79 7.39
CA PHE A 100 1.94 16.01 7.79
C PHE A 100 2.29 16.83 6.55
N ARG A 101 2.60 18.11 6.77
CA ARG A 101 3.01 19.02 5.69
C ARG A 101 4.34 19.66 6.01
N TYR A 102 5.02 20.05 4.94
CA TYR A 102 6.17 20.92 4.98
C TYR A 102 5.72 22.38 5.13
N GLN A 103 6.60 23.24 5.64
CA GLN A 103 6.30 24.63 5.95
C GLN A 103 6.03 25.43 4.68
N SER A 104 6.88 25.27 3.65
CA SER A 104 6.79 26.12 2.45
C SER A 104 5.94 25.57 1.32
N THR A 105 5.62 24.27 1.33
CA THR A 105 4.83 23.64 0.29
C THR A 105 3.77 22.69 0.88
N PRO A 106 2.53 22.70 0.34
CA PRO A 106 1.51 21.72 0.67
C PRO A 106 1.67 20.42 -0.14
N HIS A 107 2.51 20.41 -1.17
CA HIS A 107 2.70 19.27 -2.05
C HIS A 107 3.81 18.37 -1.51
N VAL A 108 3.49 17.11 -1.28
CA VAL A 108 4.45 16.10 -0.83
C VAL A 108 4.45 14.90 -1.75
N GLN A 109 5.59 14.23 -1.85
CA GLN A 109 5.76 12.98 -2.59
C GLN A 109 6.16 11.88 -1.63
N TYR A 110 5.34 10.83 -1.57
CA TYR A 110 5.71 9.57 -0.95
C TYR A 110 6.52 8.76 -1.97
N SER A 111 7.65 8.23 -1.55
CA SER A 111 8.49 7.32 -2.33
C SER A 111 8.79 6.09 -1.49
N CYS A 112 8.43 4.91 -1.98
CA CYS A 112 8.60 3.64 -1.26
C CYS A 112 9.33 2.61 -2.11
N LEU A 113 10.21 1.84 -1.48
CA LEU A 113 10.91 0.69 -2.04
C LEU A 113 10.19 -0.58 -1.64
N ILE A 114 9.59 -1.26 -2.61
CA ILE A 114 8.86 -2.51 -2.43
C ILE A 114 9.69 -3.66 -2.97
N ARG A 115 9.88 -4.71 -2.19
CA ARG A 115 10.57 -5.93 -2.63
C ARG A 115 9.56 -7.05 -2.82
N ILE A 116 9.62 -7.71 -3.98
CA ILE A 116 8.91 -8.96 -4.26
C ILE A 116 9.94 -10.09 -4.32
N CYS A 117 9.78 -11.08 -3.45
CA CYS A 117 10.67 -12.23 -3.33
C CYS A 117 10.13 -13.37 -4.21
N PRO A 118 10.80 -13.78 -5.30
CA PRO A 118 10.18 -14.71 -6.25
C PRO A 118 10.30 -16.20 -5.87
N PHE A 119 11.25 -16.56 -5.01
CA PHE A 119 11.60 -17.96 -4.72
C PHE A 119 11.17 -18.45 -3.34
N ALA A 120 10.89 -17.54 -2.42
CA ALA A 120 10.48 -17.82 -1.05
C ALA A 120 9.76 -16.59 -0.47
N PRO A 121 8.94 -16.74 0.58
CA PRO A 121 8.41 -15.62 1.33
C PRO A 121 9.52 -14.64 1.73
N CYS A 122 9.20 -13.34 1.72
CA CYS A 122 10.17 -12.34 2.11
C CYS A 122 10.56 -12.50 3.59
N PRO A 123 11.82 -12.20 3.95
CA PRO A 123 12.29 -12.31 5.33
C PRO A 123 11.39 -11.49 6.27
N PRO A 124 10.92 -12.07 7.39
CA PRO A 124 10.08 -11.34 8.32
C PRO A 124 10.88 -10.23 9.00
N THR A 125 10.29 -9.04 9.09
CA THR A 125 10.84 -7.94 9.87
C THR A 125 10.22 -7.94 11.28
N ASN A 126 11.04 -7.81 12.31
CA ASN A 126 10.57 -7.63 13.68
C ASN A 126 10.75 -6.17 14.09
N CYS A 127 9.64 -5.45 14.27
CA CYS A 127 9.66 -4.03 14.57
C CYS A 127 9.34 -3.78 16.06
N PRO A 128 9.87 -2.69 16.64
CA PRO A 128 9.44 -2.25 17.95
C PRO A 128 7.94 -1.88 17.90
N LEU A 129 7.25 -2.06 19.02
CA LEU A 129 5.86 -1.63 19.14
C LEU A 129 5.76 -0.11 19.03
N VAL A 130 4.72 0.36 18.36
CA VAL A 130 4.37 1.77 18.23
C VAL A 130 3.00 1.96 18.85
N ASP A 131 2.88 2.93 19.76
CA ASP A 131 1.61 3.24 20.39
C ASP A 131 0.57 3.68 19.35
N GLY A 132 -0.68 3.26 19.52
CA GLY A 132 -1.77 3.57 18.59
C GLY A 132 -1.77 2.76 17.29
N CYS A 133 -0.73 1.96 17.03
CA CYS A 133 -0.70 1.06 15.89
C CYS A 133 -1.45 -0.25 16.16
N PRO A 134 -2.20 -0.77 15.17
CA PRO A 134 -2.84 -2.06 15.32
C PRO A 134 -1.78 -3.12 15.49
N VAL A 135 -1.72 -3.74 16.67
CA VAL A 135 -0.87 -4.90 16.89
C VAL A 135 -1.42 -5.98 15.97
N SER A 136 -0.60 -6.37 14.98
CA SER A 136 -0.91 -7.53 14.15
C SER A 136 -0.89 -8.75 15.06
N LYS A 137 -2.04 -9.07 15.65
CA LYS A 137 -2.29 -10.37 16.25
C LYS A 137 -2.14 -11.33 15.08
N ARG A 138 -0.95 -11.91 14.93
CA ARG A 138 -0.74 -13.08 14.07
C ARG A 138 -1.90 -14.02 14.35
N LEU A 139 -2.62 -14.42 13.30
CA LEU A 139 -3.83 -15.25 13.30
C LEU A 139 -5.17 -14.51 13.42
N SER A 140 -5.54 -13.68 12.43
CA SER A 140 -6.82 -14.03 11.81
C SER A 140 -6.59 -15.37 11.14
N ARG A 141 -7.26 -16.44 11.62
CA ARG A 141 -7.33 -17.71 10.90
C ARG A 141 -7.78 -17.38 9.47
N SER A 142 -6.85 -17.28 8.53
CA SER A 142 -7.19 -17.45 7.13
C SER A 142 -7.73 -18.86 7.05
N LEU A 143 -9.00 -19.01 6.70
CA LEU A 143 -9.53 -20.32 6.35
C LEU A 143 -8.68 -20.80 5.17
N SER A 144 -8.01 -21.93 5.32
CA SER A 144 -7.31 -22.53 4.18
C SER A 144 -8.33 -22.86 3.09
N LEU A 145 -7.88 -22.90 1.83
CA LEU A 145 -8.74 -23.33 0.72
C LEU A 145 -9.35 -24.71 1.00
N GLU A 146 -8.63 -25.56 1.72
CA GLU A 146 -9.05 -26.87 2.20
C GLU A 146 -10.12 -26.80 3.31
N ASP A 147 -10.06 -25.80 4.19
CA ASP A 147 -11.09 -25.58 5.22
C ASP A 147 -12.39 -25.03 4.61
N ILE A 148 -12.28 -24.16 3.60
CA ILE A 148 -13.44 -23.70 2.82
C ILE A 148 -14.05 -24.89 2.07
N ARG A 149 -13.22 -25.74 1.47
CA ARG A 149 -13.67 -26.94 0.75
C ARG A 149 -14.40 -27.92 1.67
N ARG A 150 -13.85 -28.19 2.86
CA ARG A 150 -14.50 -29.03 3.89
C ARG A 150 -15.79 -28.42 4.41
N ALA A 151 -15.84 -27.11 4.60
CA ALA A 151 -17.07 -26.41 5.03
C ALA A 151 -18.17 -26.50 3.97
N LEU A 152 -17.82 -26.38 2.69
CA LEU A 152 -18.76 -26.53 1.57
C LEU A 152 -19.21 -27.98 1.34
N GLU A 153 -18.34 -28.96 1.61
CA GLU A 153 -18.69 -30.38 1.60
C GLU A 153 -19.61 -30.77 2.77
N ALA A 154 -19.46 -30.13 3.92
CA ALA A 154 -20.29 -30.35 5.11
C ALA A 154 -21.67 -29.65 5.03
N ASP A 155 -21.76 -28.50 4.37
CA ASP A 155 -23.03 -27.82 4.11
C ASP A 155 -23.07 -27.22 2.69
N PRO A 156 -23.71 -27.91 1.72
CA PRO A 156 -23.77 -27.44 0.34
C PRO A 156 -24.65 -26.18 0.15
N ASN A 157 -25.48 -25.81 1.14
CA ASN A 157 -26.25 -24.57 1.11
C ASN A 157 -25.45 -23.34 1.60
N LEU A 158 -24.23 -23.56 2.11
CA LEU A 158 -23.36 -22.47 2.55
C LEU A 158 -22.81 -21.67 1.36
N ALA A 159 -22.60 -22.32 0.20
CA ALA A 159 -22.15 -21.66 -1.03
C ALA A 159 -23.14 -20.60 -1.54
N SER A 160 -24.44 -20.87 -1.43
CA SER A 160 -25.50 -19.96 -1.88
C SER A 160 -25.75 -18.81 -0.91
N GLN A 161 -25.36 -18.95 0.37
CA GLN A 161 -25.45 -17.90 1.38
C GLN A 161 -24.26 -16.94 1.38
N ILE A 162 -23.06 -17.42 1.03
CA ILE A 162 -21.83 -16.59 1.04
C ILE A 162 -21.64 -15.82 -0.28
N GLY A 163 -22.48 -16.05 -1.30
CA GLY A 163 -22.42 -15.29 -2.55
C GLY A 163 -21.07 -15.41 -3.27
N ILE A 164 -20.37 -16.54 -3.07
CA ILE A 164 -19.12 -16.83 -3.79
C ILE A 164 -19.51 -17.29 -5.20
N PRO A 165 -19.18 -16.52 -6.24
CA PRO A 165 -19.56 -16.91 -7.58
C PRO A 165 -18.79 -18.17 -8.02
N PRO A 166 -19.43 -19.08 -8.79
CA PRO A 166 -18.82 -20.36 -9.19
C PRO A 166 -17.53 -20.21 -10.03
N HIS A 167 -17.23 -19.00 -10.53
CA HIS A 167 -16.02 -18.72 -11.29
C HIS A 167 -14.73 -18.59 -10.44
N ILE A 168 -14.83 -18.45 -9.12
CA ILE A 168 -13.65 -18.44 -8.22
C ILE A 168 -13.03 -19.85 -8.10
N LEU A 169 -13.81 -20.90 -8.31
CA LEU A 169 -13.34 -22.30 -8.30
C LEU A 169 -12.86 -22.79 -9.67
N THR A 170 -12.99 -21.98 -10.71
CA THR A 170 -12.64 -22.34 -12.10
C THR A 170 -11.56 -21.43 -12.68
N SER A 171 -10.67 -20.86 -11.86
CA SER A 171 -9.48 -20.18 -12.38
C SER A 171 -8.63 -21.18 -13.17
N GLN A 172 -8.77 -21.16 -14.49
CA GLN A 172 -7.87 -21.84 -15.41
C GLN A 172 -6.42 -21.41 -15.11
N PRO A 173 -5.46 -22.34 -14.99
CA PRO A 173 -4.07 -22.05 -14.69
C PRO A 173 -3.39 -21.48 -15.95
N GLY A 174 -3.51 -20.17 -16.16
CA GLY A 174 -2.89 -19.51 -17.32
C GLY A 174 -1.40 -19.20 -17.14
N ARG A 175 -0.93 -19.03 -15.90
CA ARG A 175 0.49 -18.91 -15.51
C ARG A 175 0.63 -19.44 -14.09
N SER A 176 1.52 -20.40 -13.86
CA SER A 176 1.86 -20.84 -12.50
C SER A 176 2.24 -19.60 -11.67
N ILE A 177 1.86 -19.57 -10.40
CA ILE A 177 2.17 -18.49 -9.45
C ILE A 177 3.68 -18.20 -9.44
N GLU A 178 4.50 -19.22 -9.68
CA GLU A 178 5.95 -19.11 -9.82
C GLU A 178 6.34 -18.21 -11.00
N HIS A 179 5.66 -18.34 -12.15
CA HIS A 179 5.91 -17.46 -13.30
C HIS A 179 5.48 -16.01 -13.02
N GLN A 180 4.42 -15.80 -12.24
CA GLN A 180 3.98 -14.46 -11.84
C GLN A 180 4.98 -13.83 -10.87
N LEU A 181 5.41 -14.59 -9.86
CA LEU A 181 6.44 -14.19 -8.90
C LEU A 181 7.76 -13.87 -9.61
N LEU A 182 8.20 -14.71 -10.54
CA LEU A 182 9.39 -14.47 -11.36
C LEU A 182 9.26 -13.19 -12.21
N ALA A 183 8.08 -12.93 -12.77
CA ALA A 183 7.84 -11.74 -13.58
C ALA A 183 7.84 -10.43 -12.75
N LEU A 184 7.45 -10.53 -11.47
CA LEU A 184 7.39 -9.40 -10.55
C LEU A 184 8.61 -9.30 -9.62
N GLY A 185 9.51 -10.29 -9.62
CA GLY A 185 10.59 -10.39 -8.65
C GLY A 185 11.55 -9.20 -8.69
N GLY A 186 12.04 -8.80 -7.51
CA GLY A 186 13.01 -7.72 -7.36
C GLY A 186 12.47 -6.52 -6.59
N ASP A 187 13.19 -5.41 -6.71
CA ASP A 187 12.92 -4.17 -6.00
C ASP A 187 12.23 -3.15 -6.93
N HIS A 188 11.15 -2.54 -6.44
CA HIS A 188 10.29 -1.62 -7.17
C HIS A 188 10.14 -0.33 -6.38
N THR A 189 10.60 0.78 -6.96
CA THR A 189 10.37 2.10 -6.38
C THR A 189 9.07 2.67 -6.92
N VAL A 190 8.11 2.90 -6.04
CA VAL A 190 6.81 3.49 -6.36
C VAL A 190 6.68 4.86 -5.72
N LYS A 191 6.00 5.78 -6.41
CA LYS A 191 5.85 7.18 -5.96
C LYS A 191 4.41 7.64 -6.10
N ARG A 192 3.91 8.38 -5.12
CA ARG A 192 2.59 9.01 -5.17
C ARG A 192 2.63 10.39 -4.53
N ARG A 193 2.00 11.36 -5.21
CA ARG A 193 1.89 12.74 -4.73
C ARG A 193 0.64 12.87 -3.87
N LEU A 194 0.71 13.75 -2.87
CA LEU A 194 -0.41 14.12 -2.01
C LEU A 194 -0.34 15.62 -1.71
N VAL A 195 -1.49 16.27 -1.68
CA VAL A 195 -1.63 17.64 -1.21
C VAL A 195 -2.09 17.64 0.24
N VAL A 196 -1.36 18.30 1.14
CA VAL A 196 -1.70 18.39 2.56
C VAL A 196 -1.96 19.85 2.93
N VAL A 197 -3.23 20.17 3.16
CA VAL A 197 -3.70 21.52 3.50
C VAL A 197 -3.94 21.70 4.99
N ASN A 198 -4.15 22.93 5.46
CA ASN A 198 -4.25 23.23 6.89
C ASN A 198 -5.67 23.10 7.45
N SER A 199 -6.70 23.17 6.60
CA SER A 199 -8.09 23.17 7.05
C SER A 199 -9.02 22.52 6.04
N GLU A 200 -10.20 22.12 6.50
CA GLU A 200 -11.25 21.60 5.61
C GLU A 200 -11.69 22.61 4.55
N ASP A 201 -11.71 23.90 4.87
CA ASP A 201 -12.09 24.93 3.91
C ASP A 201 -11.09 25.03 2.76
N GLN A 202 -9.79 24.91 3.06
CA GLN A 202 -8.75 24.82 2.03
C GLN A 202 -8.91 23.55 1.19
N LEU A 203 -9.25 22.42 1.82
CA LEU A 203 -9.48 21.16 1.11
C LEU A 203 -10.68 21.28 0.15
N ARG A 204 -11.79 21.85 0.62
CA ARG A 204 -12.99 22.12 -0.20
C ARG A 204 -12.72 23.11 -1.31
N TYR A 205 -11.80 24.06 -1.10
CA TYR A 205 -11.35 24.96 -2.16
C TYR A 205 -10.55 24.17 -3.22
N TYR A 206 -9.52 23.43 -2.81
CA TYR A 206 -8.68 22.62 -3.70
C TYR A 206 -9.48 21.62 -4.54
N VAL A 207 -10.43 20.90 -3.93
CA VAL A 207 -11.28 19.94 -4.67
C VAL A 207 -12.13 20.64 -5.74
N ARG A 208 -12.50 21.91 -5.54
CA ARG A 208 -13.29 22.67 -6.52
C ARG A 208 -12.45 23.32 -7.61
N THR A 209 -11.24 23.79 -7.29
CA THR A 209 -10.45 24.65 -8.19
C THR A 209 -9.20 23.97 -8.73
N GLY A 210 -8.68 22.95 -8.05
CA GLY A 210 -7.34 22.40 -8.27
C GLY A 210 -6.21 23.27 -7.70
N ASP A 211 -6.56 24.40 -7.06
CA ASP A 211 -5.60 25.38 -6.55
C ASP A 211 -5.56 25.39 -5.01
N ILE A 212 -4.48 25.92 -4.44
CA ILE A 212 -4.30 26.07 -3.00
C ILE A 212 -4.22 27.57 -2.70
N PRO A 213 -5.06 28.10 -1.80
CA PRO A 213 -5.14 29.53 -1.51
C PRO A 213 -3.92 30.05 -0.72
#